data_AF-A0A6J1P947-F1
#
_entry.id   AF-A0A6J1P947-F1
#
_cell.length_a   1.000
_cell.length_b   1.000
_cell.length_c   1.000
_cell.angle_alpha   90.00
_cell.angle_beta   90.00
_cell.angle_gamma   90.00
#
_symmetry.space_group_name_H-M   'P 1'
#
loop_
_entity.id
_entity.type
_entity.pdbx_description
1 polymer ?
#
loop_
_entity_poly.entity_id
_entity_poly.type
_entity_poly.pdbx_seq_one_letter_code
_entity_poly.pdbx_strand_id
1 'polypeptide(L)'
;MWWLLALVCLTASGAGGTPCEEARMRCAYRAGCGAALNNYMYLCNEVLTKPISSCPNECGHALIALTSTEEGKELMNCQCEDEYCLEAKQRIDVCRPLVMRGAANATASCRLSQLICLADAQCATALRYYKELCRSVYRGRKCSNKCLNSIQILRKQEKAAALQACHCDGNEDYDCPKMQNNLARLCFHKHSKNLTNNYQRGYEERHKKHHPQVVSSASSVTTFSALFILCTFFMIKQST
;
A
#
# COMPACT_ATOMS: atom_id res chain seq x y z
N MET A 1 35.11 -47.26 26.37
CA MET A 1 34.49 -47.22 25.04
C MET A 1 33.59 -45.97 24.99
N TRP A 2 34.16 -44.76 24.99
CA TRP A 2 34.52 -43.99 23.78
C TRP A 2 33.31 -43.93 22.83
N TRP A 3 32.34 -43.04 23.10
CA TRP A 3 32.26 -41.70 22.47
C TRP A 3 32.70 -41.76 21.02
N LEU A 4 31.82 -42.11 20.08
CA LEU A 4 31.95 -41.80 18.65
C LEU A 4 30.71 -42.40 17.97
N LEU A 5 29.63 -41.62 17.83
CA LEU A 5 28.64 -41.74 16.74
C LEU A 5 27.64 -40.56 16.79
N ALA A 6 28.15 -39.35 17.08
CA ALA A 6 27.48 -38.11 16.69
C ALA A 6 28.16 -37.66 15.38
N LEU A 7 27.93 -38.42 14.31
CA LEU A 7 28.39 -38.04 12.98
C LEU A 7 27.36 -37.07 12.40
N VAL A 8 27.63 -35.81 12.74
CA VAL A 8 27.12 -34.60 12.12
C VAL A 8 27.32 -34.71 10.61
N CYS A 9 26.27 -35.02 9.86
CA CYS A 9 26.18 -34.65 8.44
C CYS A 9 25.66 -33.22 8.36
N LEU A 10 26.53 -32.26 8.70
CA LEU A 10 26.36 -30.90 8.25
C LEU A 10 26.88 -30.79 6.82
N THR A 11 26.08 -30.13 5.99
CA THR A 11 26.42 -29.46 4.73
C THR A 11 26.47 -30.29 3.45
N ALA A 12 25.40 -30.18 2.66
CA ALA A 12 25.42 -29.32 1.48
C ALA A 12 23.98 -28.94 1.10
N SER A 13 23.36 -28.03 1.85
CA SER A 13 22.28 -27.23 1.27
C SER A 13 22.97 -26.35 0.24
N GLY A 14 23.06 -26.83 -1.01
CA GLY A 14 23.40 -25.96 -2.12
C GLY A 14 22.51 -24.74 -1.99
N ALA A 15 23.11 -23.55 -2.07
CA ALA A 15 22.39 -22.30 -2.23
C ALA A 15 21.75 -22.25 -3.64
N GLY A 16 20.93 -23.26 -3.96
CA GLY A 16 20.02 -23.26 -5.08
C GLY A 16 18.84 -22.40 -4.67
N GLY A 17 18.68 -21.26 -5.35
CA GLY A 17 17.47 -20.47 -5.28
C GLY A 17 16.25 -21.30 -5.70
N THR A 18 15.08 -20.90 -5.25
CA THR A 18 13.83 -21.63 -5.51
C THR A 18 13.61 -21.83 -7.02
N PRO A 19 13.31 -23.05 -7.49
CA PRO A 19 12.94 -23.29 -8.88
C PRO A 19 11.75 -22.43 -9.29
N CYS A 20 11.75 -21.95 -10.53
CA CYS A 20 10.72 -21.03 -11.01
C CYS A 20 9.30 -21.62 -10.96
N GLU A 21 9.14 -22.91 -11.21
CA GLU A 21 7.83 -23.56 -11.12
C GLU A 21 7.32 -23.60 -9.67
N GLU A 22 8.19 -23.88 -8.70
CA GLU A 22 7.82 -23.82 -7.28
C GLU A 22 7.45 -22.40 -6.84
N ALA A 23 8.26 -21.40 -7.20
CA ALA A 23 8.00 -20.00 -6.87
C ALA A 23 6.67 -19.52 -7.50
N ARG A 24 6.39 -19.96 -8.74
CA ARG A 24 5.14 -19.67 -9.44
C ARG A 24 3.94 -20.24 -8.70
N MET A 25 4.02 -21.49 -8.27
CA MET A 25 2.95 -22.14 -7.51
C MET A 25 2.69 -21.45 -6.18
N ARG A 26 3.75 -21.10 -5.42
CA ARG A 26 3.62 -20.34 -4.16
C ARG A 26 2.90 -19.01 -4.36
N CYS A 27 3.25 -18.27 -5.41
CA CYS A 27 2.56 -17.03 -5.76
C CYS A 27 1.10 -17.28 -6.16
N ALA A 28 0.84 -18.27 -7.02
CA ALA A 28 -0.51 -18.58 -7.52
C ALA A 28 -1.51 -18.91 -6.39
N TYR A 29 -1.07 -19.58 -5.31
CA TYR A 29 -1.93 -19.94 -4.19
C TYR A 29 -2.23 -18.78 -3.23
N ARG A 30 -1.47 -17.68 -3.26
CA ARG A 30 -1.75 -16.49 -2.45
C ARG A 30 -2.71 -15.58 -3.20
N ALA A 31 -3.86 -15.24 -2.63
CA ALA A 31 -4.91 -14.49 -3.34
C ALA A 31 -4.41 -13.17 -3.99
N GLY A 32 -3.55 -12.42 -3.30
CA GLY A 32 -2.95 -11.19 -3.83
C GLY A 32 -1.93 -11.47 -4.94
N CYS A 33 -0.91 -12.28 -4.65
CA CYS A 33 0.13 -12.60 -5.64
C CYS A 33 -0.44 -13.34 -6.85
N GLY A 34 -1.35 -14.30 -6.67
CA GLY A 34 -2.01 -15.02 -7.76
C GLY A 34 -2.82 -14.10 -8.68
N ALA A 35 -3.50 -13.08 -8.13
CA ALA A 35 -4.14 -12.06 -8.94
C ALA A 35 -3.12 -11.23 -9.74
N ALA A 36 -1.99 -10.86 -9.12
CA ALA A 36 -0.92 -10.14 -9.80
C ALA A 36 -0.24 -11.00 -10.90
N LEU A 37 -0.04 -12.30 -10.62
CA LEU A 37 0.51 -13.28 -11.56
C LEU A 37 -0.38 -13.43 -12.79
N ASN A 38 -1.70 -13.52 -12.59
CA ASN A 38 -2.64 -13.55 -13.71
C ASN A 38 -2.59 -12.27 -14.55
N ASN A 39 -2.50 -11.10 -13.91
CA ASN A 39 -2.33 -9.84 -14.63
C ASN A 39 -1.01 -9.78 -15.42
N TYR A 40 0.08 -10.30 -14.85
CA TYR A 40 1.35 -10.44 -15.55
C TYR A 40 1.22 -11.34 -16.79
N MET A 41 0.66 -12.55 -16.65
CA MET A 41 0.48 -13.46 -17.77
C MET A 41 -0.37 -12.85 -18.90
N TYR A 42 -1.39 -12.07 -18.53
CA TYR A 42 -2.29 -11.42 -19.48
C TYR A 42 -1.65 -10.19 -20.15
N LEU A 43 -1.17 -9.22 -19.36
CA LEU A 43 -0.69 -7.93 -19.85
C LEU A 43 0.71 -8.00 -20.47
N CYS A 44 1.51 -9.01 -20.11
CA CYS A 44 2.83 -9.25 -20.70
C CYS A 44 2.83 -10.32 -21.80
N ASN A 45 1.66 -10.85 -22.21
CA ASN A 45 1.59 -11.93 -23.20
C ASN A 45 2.38 -11.61 -24.48
N GLU A 46 2.33 -10.35 -24.93
CA GLU A 46 3.08 -9.92 -26.11
C GLU A 46 4.60 -10.00 -25.90
N VAL A 47 5.09 -9.57 -24.73
CA VAL A 47 6.51 -9.64 -24.35
C VAL A 47 6.97 -11.10 -24.22
N LEU A 48 6.11 -11.96 -23.68
CA LEU A 48 6.45 -13.36 -23.43
C LEU A 48 6.50 -14.18 -24.72
N THR A 49 5.70 -13.83 -25.72
CA THR A 49 5.55 -14.62 -26.96
C THR A 49 6.48 -14.20 -28.08
N LYS A 50 6.91 -12.94 -28.15
CA LYS A 50 7.82 -12.44 -29.20
C LYS A 50 8.86 -11.45 -28.66
N PRO A 51 10.03 -11.36 -29.31
CA PRO A 51 11.01 -10.32 -28.99
C PRO A 51 10.44 -8.92 -29.24
N ILE A 52 10.60 -8.03 -28.27
CA ILE A 52 10.22 -6.63 -28.36
C ILE A 52 11.37 -5.73 -27.91
N SER A 53 11.43 -4.51 -28.43
CA SER A 53 12.52 -3.55 -28.15
C SER A 53 12.24 -2.60 -27.00
N SER A 54 10.98 -2.45 -26.60
CA SER A 54 10.55 -1.57 -25.50
C SER A 54 9.42 -2.23 -24.71
N CYS A 55 9.44 -2.07 -23.39
CA CYS A 55 8.41 -2.61 -22.52
C CYS A 55 7.09 -1.81 -22.65
N PRO A 56 5.94 -2.46 -22.93
CA PRO A 56 4.64 -1.82 -22.87
C PRO A 56 4.32 -1.36 -21.44
N ASN A 57 3.64 -0.22 -21.30
CA ASN A 57 3.30 0.34 -19.99
C ASN A 57 2.46 -0.63 -19.15
N GLU A 58 1.53 -1.34 -19.79
CA GLU A 58 0.64 -2.31 -19.17
C GLU A 58 1.41 -3.48 -18.57
N CYS A 59 2.37 -4.03 -19.33
CA CYS A 59 3.24 -5.09 -18.84
C CYS A 59 4.15 -4.59 -17.70
N GLY A 60 4.74 -3.40 -17.86
CA GLY A 60 5.53 -2.76 -16.81
C GLY A 60 4.73 -2.57 -15.52
N HIS A 61 3.49 -2.10 -15.62
CA HIS A 61 2.60 -1.96 -14.47
C HIS A 61 2.26 -3.30 -13.82
N ALA A 62 2.00 -4.35 -14.62
CA ALA A 62 1.74 -5.69 -14.11
C ALA A 62 2.94 -6.26 -13.35
N LEU A 63 4.16 -6.06 -13.87
CA LEU A 63 5.39 -6.49 -13.21
C LEU A 63 5.68 -5.70 -11.93
N ILE A 64 5.44 -4.39 -11.91
CA ILE A 64 5.58 -3.57 -10.69
C ILE A 64 4.59 -4.07 -9.63
N ALA A 65 3.35 -4.38 -10.02
CA ALA A 65 2.36 -4.91 -9.09
C ALA A 65 2.73 -6.32 -8.60
N LEU A 66 3.19 -7.21 -9.47
CA LEU A 66 3.67 -8.54 -9.12
C LEU A 66 4.85 -8.45 -8.13
N THR A 67 5.87 -7.67 -8.45
CA THR A 67 7.05 -7.48 -7.58
C THR A 67 6.77 -6.61 -6.34
N SER A 68 5.54 -6.14 -6.16
CA SER A 68 5.12 -5.49 -4.91
C SER A 68 4.73 -6.48 -3.80
N THR A 69 4.62 -7.77 -4.13
CA THR A 69 4.46 -8.90 -3.20
C THR A 69 5.80 -9.61 -3.00
N GLU A 70 5.97 -10.32 -1.89
CA GLU A 70 7.23 -11.02 -1.61
C GLU A 70 7.41 -12.24 -2.52
N GLU A 71 6.34 -13.00 -2.73
CA GLU A 71 6.34 -14.19 -3.59
C GLU A 71 6.52 -13.81 -5.06
N GLY A 72 6.03 -12.64 -5.47
CA GLY A 72 6.27 -12.11 -6.80
C GLY A 72 7.75 -11.74 -7.00
N LYS A 73 8.41 -11.18 -5.98
CA LYS A 73 9.88 -10.96 -6.03
C LYS A 73 10.64 -12.27 -6.07
N GLU A 74 10.24 -13.27 -5.28
CA GLU A 74 10.84 -14.61 -5.32
C GLU A 74 10.70 -15.23 -6.71
N LEU A 75 9.51 -15.13 -7.32
CA LEU A 75 9.26 -15.59 -8.69
C LEU A 75 10.11 -14.84 -9.72
N MET A 76 10.32 -13.53 -9.60
CA MET A 76 11.20 -12.84 -10.56
C MET A 76 12.68 -13.24 -10.39
N ASN A 77 13.08 -13.68 -9.20
CA ASN A 77 14.45 -14.06 -8.86
C ASN A 77 14.71 -15.58 -8.83
N CYS A 78 13.74 -16.41 -9.22
CA CYS A 78 13.82 -17.87 -9.21
C CYS A 78 14.89 -18.45 -10.16
N GLN A 79 15.24 -19.71 -9.99
CA GLN A 79 16.16 -20.44 -10.87
C GLN A 79 15.40 -21.20 -11.95
N CYS A 80 15.81 -21.02 -13.21
CA CYS A 80 15.26 -21.75 -14.35
C CYS A 80 15.92 -23.12 -14.50
N GLU A 81 15.11 -24.14 -14.81
CA GLU A 81 15.57 -25.51 -15.05
C GLU A 81 15.53 -25.89 -16.54
N ASP A 82 14.85 -25.10 -17.38
CA ASP A 82 14.70 -25.32 -18.81
C ASP A 82 14.95 -24.04 -19.65
N GLU A 83 15.15 -24.23 -20.96
CA GLU A 83 15.43 -23.16 -21.92
C GLU A 83 14.24 -22.21 -22.09
N TYR A 84 13.01 -22.73 -22.02
CA TYR A 84 11.79 -21.93 -22.12
C TYR A 84 11.70 -20.88 -21.00
N CYS A 85 12.01 -21.27 -19.78
CA CYS A 85 12.09 -20.37 -18.63
C CYS A 85 13.17 -19.31 -18.81
N LEU A 86 14.37 -19.72 -19.26
CA LEU A 86 15.48 -18.79 -19.51
C LEU A 86 15.10 -17.74 -20.56
N GLU A 87 14.50 -18.16 -21.67
CA GLU A 87 14.00 -17.26 -22.71
C GLU A 87 12.92 -16.31 -22.18
N ALA A 88 11.96 -16.81 -21.40
CA ALA A 88 10.92 -15.97 -20.83
C ALA A 88 11.51 -14.89 -19.89
N LYS A 89 12.50 -15.24 -19.06
CA LYS A 89 13.23 -14.28 -18.22
C LYS A 89 14.05 -13.28 -19.05
N GLN A 90 14.68 -13.74 -20.13
CA GLN A 90 15.41 -12.83 -21.02
C GLN A 90 14.48 -11.84 -21.74
N ARG A 91 13.31 -12.29 -22.20
CA ARG A 91 12.31 -11.43 -22.87
C ARG A 91 11.77 -10.36 -21.92
N ILE A 92 11.52 -10.71 -20.66
CA ILE A 92 10.98 -9.76 -19.68
C ILE A 92 12.01 -8.70 -19.22
N ASP A 93 13.30 -8.90 -19.47
CA ASP A 93 14.36 -7.97 -19.07
C ASP A 93 14.26 -6.59 -19.72
N VAL A 94 13.58 -6.48 -20.86
CA VAL A 94 13.23 -5.17 -21.47
C VAL A 94 12.43 -4.27 -20.52
N CYS A 95 11.70 -4.86 -19.58
CA CYS A 95 10.90 -4.17 -18.57
C CYS A 95 11.67 -3.85 -17.28
N ARG A 96 12.89 -4.38 -17.09
CA ARG A 96 13.66 -4.22 -15.84
C ARG A 96 13.81 -2.77 -15.38
N PRO A 97 14.09 -1.77 -16.25
CA PRO A 97 14.20 -0.37 -15.80
C PRO A 97 12.89 0.22 -15.24
N LEU A 98 11.73 -0.24 -15.71
CA LEU A 98 10.43 0.14 -15.14
C LEU A 98 10.23 -0.52 -13.77
N VAL A 99 10.53 -1.81 -13.66
CA VAL A 99 10.38 -2.57 -12.41
C VAL A 99 11.30 -2.06 -11.30
N MET A 100 12.54 -1.66 -11.62
CA MET A 100 13.48 -1.10 -10.64
C MET A 100 13.03 0.24 -10.06
N ARG A 101 12.22 1.03 -10.80
CA ARG A 101 11.56 2.22 -10.23
C ARG A 101 10.45 1.84 -9.25
N GLY A 102 9.92 0.63 -9.38
CA GLY A 102 8.96 0.03 -8.46
C GLY A 102 7.70 0.87 -8.26
N ALA A 103 7.12 0.77 -7.07
CA ALA A 103 5.90 1.49 -6.70
C ALA A 103 6.12 2.98 -6.40
N ALA A 104 7.36 3.50 -6.48
CA ALA A 104 7.66 4.90 -6.15
C ALA A 104 6.88 5.89 -7.04
N ASN A 105 6.62 5.52 -8.29
CA ASN A 105 5.86 6.32 -9.25
C ASN A 105 4.39 5.88 -9.39
N ALA A 106 3.84 5.13 -8.41
CA ALA A 106 2.47 4.61 -8.51
C ALA A 106 1.41 5.71 -8.67
N THR A 107 1.64 6.90 -8.10
CA THR A 107 0.75 8.06 -8.25
C THR A 107 0.69 8.61 -9.67
N ALA A 108 1.65 8.28 -10.55
CA ALA A 108 1.61 8.71 -11.94
C ALA A 108 0.54 8.01 -12.77
N SER A 109 -0.03 6.89 -12.29
CA SER A 109 -1.08 6.14 -12.99
C SER A 109 -2.09 5.53 -12.02
N CYS A 110 -3.36 5.88 -12.17
CA CYS A 110 -4.44 5.23 -11.41
C CYS A 110 -4.55 3.74 -11.75
N ARG A 111 -4.26 3.34 -12.99
CA ARG A 111 -4.21 1.93 -13.38
C ARG A 111 -3.13 1.17 -12.61
N LEU A 112 -1.90 1.71 -12.53
CA LEU A 112 -0.81 1.12 -11.75
C LEU A 112 -1.17 1.03 -10.26
N SER A 113 -1.65 2.13 -9.69
CA SER A 113 -2.10 2.18 -8.29
C SER A 113 -3.16 1.10 -7.98
N GLN A 114 -4.08 0.85 -8.91
CA GLN A 114 -5.08 -0.21 -8.76
C GLN A 114 -4.45 -1.59 -8.81
N LEU A 115 -3.51 -1.85 -9.73
CA LEU A 115 -2.83 -3.15 -9.83
C LEU A 115 -2.04 -3.47 -8.55
N ILE A 116 -1.35 -2.48 -7.97
CA ILE A 116 -0.65 -2.65 -6.69
C ILE A 116 -1.63 -2.99 -5.56
N CYS A 117 -2.78 -2.32 -5.50
CA CYS A 117 -3.80 -2.64 -4.51
C CYS A 117 -4.43 -4.03 -4.74
N LEU A 118 -4.61 -4.45 -6.00
CA LEU A 118 -5.12 -5.78 -6.34
C LEU A 118 -4.12 -6.90 -6.01
N ALA A 119 -2.83 -6.60 -5.95
CA ALA A 119 -1.77 -7.53 -5.55
C ALA A 119 -1.75 -7.81 -4.04
N ASP A 120 -2.54 -7.09 -3.23
CA ASP A 120 -2.73 -7.32 -1.79
C ASP A 120 -4.17 -7.72 -1.48
N ALA A 121 -4.35 -8.80 -0.70
CA ALA A 121 -5.68 -9.39 -0.48
C ALA A 121 -6.63 -8.45 0.30
N GLN A 122 -6.11 -7.70 1.28
CA GLN A 122 -6.92 -6.79 2.09
C GLN A 122 -7.30 -5.54 1.28
N CYS A 123 -6.33 -4.99 0.56
CA CYS A 123 -6.53 -3.85 -0.33
C CYS A 123 -7.49 -4.18 -1.47
N ALA A 124 -7.32 -5.33 -2.13
CA ALA A 124 -8.23 -5.80 -3.18
C ALA A 124 -9.68 -5.88 -2.68
N THR A 125 -9.88 -6.40 -1.46
CA THR A 125 -11.20 -6.46 -0.82
C THR A 125 -11.78 -5.08 -0.56
N ALA A 126 -10.99 -4.16 0.01
CA ALA A 126 -11.41 -2.78 0.24
C ALA A 126 -11.75 -2.05 -1.07
N LEU A 127 -10.94 -2.26 -2.11
CA LEU A 127 -11.14 -1.67 -3.44
C LEU A 127 -12.43 -2.19 -4.09
N ARG A 128 -12.73 -3.49 -3.95
CA ARG A 128 -13.99 -4.06 -4.42
C ARG A 128 -15.19 -3.42 -3.73
N TYR A 129 -15.17 -3.29 -2.40
CA TYR A 129 -16.24 -2.62 -1.66
C TYR A 129 -16.39 -1.14 -2.07
N TYR A 130 -15.28 -0.45 -2.31
CA TYR A 130 -15.30 0.90 -2.85
C TYR A 130 -16.01 0.94 -4.22
N LYS A 131 -15.59 0.11 -5.18
CA LYS A 131 -16.19 0.06 -6.53
C LYS A 131 -17.69 -0.28 -6.47
N GLU A 132 -18.10 -1.20 -5.60
CA GLU A 132 -19.50 -1.61 -5.44
C GLU A 132 -20.37 -0.55 -4.76
N LEU A 133 -19.93 -0.01 -3.62
CA LEU A 133 -20.74 0.89 -2.80
C LEU A 133 -20.76 2.32 -3.37
N CYS A 134 -19.76 2.70 -4.16
CA CYS A 134 -19.66 4.02 -4.78
C CYS A 134 -20.20 4.11 -6.20
N ARG A 135 -20.87 3.08 -6.76
CA ARG A 135 -21.47 3.11 -8.12
C ARG A 135 -22.31 4.36 -8.42
N SER A 136 -23.00 4.91 -7.41
CA SER A 136 -23.78 6.15 -7.55
C SER A 136 -22.92 7.40 -7.78
N VAL A 137 -21.70 7.43 -7.23
CA VAL A 137 -20.72 8.51 -7.42
C VAL A 137 -20.14 8.44 -8.84
N TYR A 138 -19.85 7.24 -9.36
CA TYR A 138 -19.40 7.07 -10.75
C TYR A 138 -20.39 7.68 -11.75
N ARG A 139 -21.69 7.60 -11.45
CA ARG A 139 -22.80 8.19 -12.23
C ARG A 139 -23.10 9.66 -11.90
N GLY A 140 -22.31 10.29 -11.03
CA GLY A 140 -22.47 11.70 -10.67
C GLY A 140 -23.67 12.05 -9.80
N ARG A 141 -24.30 11.07 -9.13
CA ARG A 141 -25.55 11.26 -8.37
C ARG A 141 -25.30 11.71 -6.93
N LYS A 142 -25.03 10.77 -6.01
CA LYS A 142 -24.88 11.04 -4.57
C LYS A 142 -23.76 10.22 -3.96
N CYS A 143 -23.11 10.77 -2.92
CA CYS A 143 -22.23 10.03 -2.03
C CYS A 143 -23.05 9.50 -0.85
N SER A 144 -23.21 8.18 -0.75
CA SER A 144 -23.89 7.55 0.38
C SER A 144 -22.94 7.40 1.58
N ASN A 145 -23.48 7.28 2.80
CA ASN A 145 -22.65 6.97 3.98
C ASN A 145 -21.88 5.65 3.82
N LYS A 146 -22.46 4.66 3.14
CA LYS A 146 -21.79 3.39 2.82
C LYS A 146 -20.58 3.60 1.89
N CYS A 147 -20.73 4.43 0.86
CA CYS A 147 -19.62 4.80 -0.03
C CYS A 147 -18.55 5.62 0.72
N LEU A 148 -18.96 6.59 1.55
CA LEU A 148 -18.02 7.39 2.32
C LEU A 148 -17.19 6.52 3.27
N ASN A 149 -17.83 5.56 3.94
CA ASN A 149 -17.14 4.58 4.79
C ASN A 149 -16.19 3.70 3.97
N SER A 150 -16.61 3.15 2.82
CA SER A 150 -15.72 2.33 2.00
C SER A 150 -14.49 3.09 1.49
N ILE A 151 -14.63 4.40 1.19
CA ILE A 151 -13.47 5.25 0.87
C ILE A 151 -12.52 5.34 2.06
N GLN A 152 -13.02 5.54 3.28
CA GLN A 152 -12.19 5.62 4.48
C GLN A 152 -11.47 4.30 4.76
N ILE A 153 -12.13 3.15 4.56
CA ILE A 153 -11.51 1.83 4.70
C ILE A 153 -10.41 1.64 3.66
N LEU A 154 -10.68 1.99 2.40
CA LEU A 154 -9.69 1.89 1.32
C LEU A 154 -8.47 2.77 1.60
N ARG A 155 -8.67 4.00 2.09
CA ARG A 155 -7.57 4.93 2.41
C ARG A 155 -6.65 4.46 3.55
N LYS A 156 -7.10 3.51 4.38
CA LYS A 156 -6.28 2.91 5.44
C LYS A 156 -5.35 1.80 4.93
N GLN A 157 -5.55 1.32 3.71
CA GLN A 157 -4.71 0.28 3.13
C GLN A 157 -3.42 0.91 2.61
N GLU A 158 -2.27 0.40 3.05
CA GLU A 158 -0.96 0.92 2.63
C GLU A 158 -0.80 0.86 1.10
N LYS A 159 -1.20 -0.28 0.50
CA LYS A 159 -1.15 -0.51 -0.96
C LYS A 159 -2.17 0.34 -1.75
N ALA A 160 -3.06 1.07 -1.07
CA ALA A 160 -3.96 2.04 -1.68
C ALA A 160 -3.49 3.50 -1.55
N ALA A 161 -2.33 3.76 -0.92
CA ALA A 161 -1.88 5.14 -0.67
C ALA A 161 -1.82 5.96 -1.97
N ALA A 162 -1.29 5.36 -3.04
CA ALA A 162 -1.17 6.02 -4.34
C ALA A 162 -2.54 6.28 -5.03
N LEU A 163 -3.58 5.47 -4.75
CA LEU A 163 -4.93 5.65 -5.34
C LEU A 163 -5.58 6.98 -4.94
N GLN A 164 -5.13 7.61 -3.85
CA GLN A 164 -5.73 8.86 -3.36
C GLN A 164 -5.34 10.07 -4.20
N ALA A 165 -4.17 10.01 -4.84
CA ALA A 165 -3.56 11.11 -5.58
C ALA A 165 -3.10 10.67 -6.97
N CYS A 166 -3.61 9.55 -7.47
CA CYS A 166 -3.20 9.01 -8.75
C CYS A 166 -3.66 9.92 -9.91
N HIS A 167 -2.86 9.95 -10.98
CA HIS A 167 -3.21 10.62 -12.23
C HIS A 167 -3.93 9.65 -13.18
N CYS A 168 -4.98 10.14 -13.83
CA CYS A 168 -5.70 9.38 -14.85
C CYS A 168 -4.92 9.43 -16.16
N ASP A 169 -4.38 8.30 -16.60
CA ASP A 169 -3.54 8.22 -17.81
C ASP A 169 -4.31 7.73 -19.05
N GLY A 170 -5.59 7.37 -18.89
CA GLY A 170 -6.46 6.91 -19.97
C GLY A 170 -6.45 5.41 -20.17
N ASN A 171 -5.67 4.65 -19.38
CA ASN A 171 -5.59 3.19 -19.46
C ASN A 171 -6.53 2.48 -18.46
N GLU A 172 -7.45 3.23 -17.84
CA GLU A 172 -8.46 2.69 -16.94
C GLU A 172 -9.69 2.13 -17.67
N ASP A 173 -10.35 1.14 -17.05
CA ASP A 173 -11.61 0.54 -17.53
C ASP A 173 -12.85 1.41 -17.26
N TYR A 174 -12.66 2.66 -16.85
CA TYR A 174 -13.71 3.62 -16.51
C TYR A 174 -13.27 5.06 -16.80
N ASP A 175 -14.24 5.98 -16.88
CA ASP A 175 -13.99 7.41 -17.01
C ASP A 175 -13.37 7.97 -15.71
N CYS A 176 -12.04 7.91 -15.65
CA CYS A 176 -11.26 8.25 -14.47
C CYS A 176 -11.37 9.73 -14.07
N PRO A 177 -11.20 10.71 -14.97
CA PRO A 177 -11.35 12.13 -14.63
C PRO A 177 -12.74 12.46 -14.09
N LYS A 178 -13.81 11.93 -14.72
CA LYS A 178 -15.18 12.15 -14.25
C LYS A 178 -15.43 11.51 -12.90
N MET A 179 -14.89 10.32 -12.65
CA MET A 179 -14.98 9.64 -11.36
C MET A 179 -14.31 10.47 -10.26
N GLN A 180 -13.07 10.92 -10.48
CA GLN A 180 -12.34 11.74 -9.52
C GLN A 180 -13.06 13.07 -9.22
N ASN A 181 -13.57 13.76 -10.25
CA ASN A 181 -14.37 14.97 -10.08
C ASN A 181 -15.64 14.70 -9.26
N ASN A 182 -16.38 13.65 -9.61
CA ASN A 182 -17.58 13.26 -8.86
C ASN A 182 -17.27 12.94 -7.40
N LEU A 183 -16.16 12.26 -7.12
CA LEU A 183 -15.71 11.96 -5.76
C LEU A 183 -15.44 13.26 -4.97
N ALA A 184 -14.67 14.18 -5.55
CA ALA A 184 -14.36 15.48 -4.96
C ALA A 184 -15.63 16.30 -4.67
N ARG A 185 -16.53 16.39 -5.66
CA ARG A 185 -17.77 17.18 -5.59
C ARG A 185 -18.83 16.58 -4.65
N LEU A 186 -19.02 15.26 -4.69
CA LEU A 186 -20.13 14.60 -3.98
C LEU A 186 -19.76 14.14 -2.58
N CYS A 187 -18.52 13.72 -2.35
CA CYS A 187 -18.09 13.18 -1.06
C CYS A 187 -17.32 14.18 -0.20
N PHE A 188 -16.58 15.12 -0.80
CA PHE A 188 -15.64 15.98 -0.04
C PHE A 188 -16.00 17.48 -0.04
N HIS A 189 -16.66 17.98 -1.09
CA HIS A 189 -17.05 19.39 -1.20
C HIS A 189 -18.04 19.88 -0.13
N LYS A 190 -18.85 18.98 0.46
CA LYS A 190 -19.81 19.33 1.53
C LYS A 190 -19.22 19.18 2.94
N HIS A 191 -18.11 18.47 3.10
CA HIS A 191 -17.47 18.29 4.41
C HIS A 191 -16.62 19.50 4.82
N SER A 192 -16.06 20.28 3.89
CA SER A 192 -15.34 21.52 4.24
C SER A 192 -16.28 22.59 4.81
N LYS A 193 -17.49 22.74 4.25
CA LYS A 193 -18.52 23.68 4.74
C LYS A 193 -19.12 23.27 6.10
N ASN A 194 -19.27 21.97 6.36
CA ASN A 194 -19.80 21.49 7.64
C ASN A 194 -18.77 21.53 8.77
N LEU A 195 -17.46 21.39 8.47
CA LEU A 195 -16.40 21.60 9.46
C LEU A 195 -16.25 23.07 9.82
N THR A 196 -16.32 23.98 8.84
CA THR A 196 -16.34 25.44 9.09
C THR A 196 -17.59 25.86 9.85
N ASN A 197 -18.78 25.36 9.50
CA ASN A 197 -20.01 25.69 10.24
C ASN A 197 -20.01 25.14 11.68
N ASN A 198 -19.48 23.93 11.93
CA ASN A 198 -19.37 23.42 13.30
C ASN A 198 -18.28 24.12 14.12
N TYR A 199 -17.18 24.54 13.49
CA TYR A 199 -16.15 25.36 14.12
C TYR A 199 -16.68 26.74 14.49
N GLN A 200 -17.38 27.41 13.58
CA GLN A 200 -18.00 28.72 13.81
C GLN A 200 -19.06 28.67 14.93
N ARG A 201 -19.91 27.63 14.93
CA ARG A 201 -20.94 27.43 15.96
C ARG A 201 -20.34 27.14 17.34
N GLY A 202 -19.25 26.37 17.41
CA GLY A 202 -18.52 26.12 18.65
C GLY A 202 -17.73 27.34 19.17
N TYR A 203 -17.28 28.22 18.27
CA TYR A 203 -16.61 29.48 18.62
C TYR A 203 -17.59 30.53 19.18
N GLU A 204 -18.76 30.70 18.57
CA GLU A 204 -19.83 31.60 19.08
C GLU A 204 -20.40 31.13 20.43
N GLU A 205 -20.54 29.82 20.66
CA GLU A 205 -21.00 29.28 21.95
C GLU A 205 -19.96 29.46 23.07
N ARG A 206 -18.65 29.44 22.77
CA ARG A 206 -17.59 29.71 23.77
C ARG A 206 -17.48 31.20 24.11
N HIS A 207 -17.63 32.10 23.14
CA HIS A 207 -17.46 33.53 23.37
C HIS A 207 -18.60 34.21 24.14
N LYS A 208 -19.77 33.57 24.27
CA LYS A 208 -20.85 34.06 25.15
C LYS A 208 -20.64 33.81 26.65
N LYS A 209 -19.65 32.99 27.06
CA LYS A 209 -19.45 32.58 28.47
C LYS A 209 -18.36 33.32 29.24
N HIS A 210 -17.70 34.32 28.65
CA HIS A 210 -16.68 35.09 29.35
C HIS A 210 -16.97 36.59 29.33
N HIS A 211 -17.75 37.04 30.32
CA HIS A 211 -17.54 38.36 30.91
C HIS A 211 -16.41 38.23 31.95
N PRO A 212 -15.28 38.94 31.82
CA PRO A 212 -14.26 38.96 32.85
C PRO A 212 -14.68 39.91 33.98
N GLN A 213 -14.77 39.39 35.20
CA GLN A 213 -14.70 40.22 36.40
C GLN A 213 -13.23 40.45 36.74
N VAL A 214 -12.85 41.72 36.73
CA VAL A 214 -11.53 42.20 37.18
C VAL A 214 -11.59 42.35 38.70
N VAL A 215 -10.73 41.61 39.42
CA VAL A 215 -10.39 41.93 40.81
C VAL A 215 -8.88 41.81 40.98
N SER A 216 -8.24 42.95 41.24
CA SER A 216 -6.87 43.08 41.71
C SER A 216 -6.77 42.72 43.19
N SER A 217 -5.70 42.02 43.60
CA SER A 217 -4.63 42.54 44.49
C SER A 217 -3.91 41.45 45.32
N ALA A 218 -2.58 41.38 45.12
CA ALA A 218 -1.46 41.33 46.07
C ALA A 218 -1.33 40.29 47.21
N SER A 219 -0.12 39.67 47.24
CA SER A 219 0.70 39.18 48.39
C SER A 219 0.18 37.93 49.13
N SER A 220 0.97 36.95 49.60
CA SER A 220 2.36 36.94 50.12
C SER A 220 2.89 35.49 50.27
N VAL A 221 4.22 35.41 50.38
CA VAL A 221 5.16 34.29 50.61
C VAL A 221 4.74 33.23 51.63
N THR A 222 5.05 31.94 51.37
CA THR A 222 5.66 30.99 52.33
C THR A 222 6.18 29.72 51.62
N THR A 223 7.11 29.04 52.30
CA THR A 223 8.21 28.16 51.83
C THR A 223 7.97 26.65 52.06
N PHE A 224 8.88 25.81 51.50
CA PHE A 224 9.15 24.37 51.76
C PHE A 224 8.22 23.35 51.04
N SER A 225 8.62 22.20 50.47
CA SER A 225 9.78 21.31 50.66
C SER A 225 10.08 20.46 49.41
N ALA A 226 11.32 19.98 49.33
CA ALA A 226 11.86 19.05 48.34
C ALA A 226 11.30 17.60 48.46
N LEU A 227 11.18 16.92 47.31
CA LEU A 227 11.38 15.47 47.11
C LEU A 227 11.14 15.11 45.62
N PHE A 228 12.17 15.27 44.79
CA PHE A 228 12.21 14.63 43.46
C PHE A 228 13.16 13.42 43.55
N ILE A 229 12.55 12.24 43.55
CA ILE A 229 13.20 10.94 43.55
C ILE A 229 13.77 10.70 42.15
N LEU A 230 15.10 10.61 42.08
CA LEU A 230 15.90 10.14 40.94
C LEU A 230 15.65 8.64 40.72
N CYS A 231 14.94 8.30 39.65
CA CYS A 231 14.78 6.91 39.19
C CYS A 231 15.21 6.76 37.73
N THR A 232 16.51 6.89 37.44
CA THR A 232 17.09 6.43 36.16
C THR A 232 18.58 6.05 36.31
N PHE A 233 18.91 4.98 37.05
CA PHE A 233 20.24 4.36 36.98
C PHE A 233 20.22 2.84 37.28
N PHE A 234 19.33 2.10 36.62
CA PHE A 234 19.38 0.63 36.63
C PHE A 234 19.23 0.08 35.21
N MET A 235 20.29 0.16 34.41
CA MET A 235 20.50 -0.72 33.24
C MET A 235 21.99 -0.80 32.86
N ILE A 236 22.91 -1.02 33.81
CA ILE A 236 24.28 -1.49 33.49
C ILE A 236 24.78 -2.41 34.61
N LYS A 237 24.40 -3.70 34.59
CA LYS A 237 25.25 -4.79 35.11
C LYS A 237 24.70 -6.17 34.74
N GLN A 238 25.16 -6.71 33.61
CA GLN A 238 25.21 -8.16 33.37
C GLN A 238 26.36 -8.46 32.40
N SER A 239 27.55 -8.66 32.96
CA SER A 239 28.66 -9.42 32.36
C SER A 239 29.69 -9.66 33.47
N THR A 240 29.53 -10.79 34.14
CA THR A 240 30.57 -11.62 34.76
C THR A 240 29.94 -12.98 34.93
#